data_AF-Q8CJ34-F1
#
_entry.id   AF-Q8CJ34-F1
#
_cell.length_a   1.000
_cell.length_b   1.000
_cell.length_c   1.000
_cell.angle_alpha   90.00
_cell.angle_beta   90.00
_cell.angle_gamma   90.00
#
_symmetry.space_group_name_H-M   'P 1'
#
loop_
_entity.id
_entity.type
_entity.pdbx_description
1 polymer ?
#
loop_
_entity_poly.entity_id
_entity_poly.type
_entity_poly.pdbx_seq_one_letter_code
_entity_poly.pdbx_strand_id
1 'polypeptide(L)' 'KHSGEKPYVCDRCGQRFAQASTLTYHVRRHTGGKPYVCDTCGKA' A
#
# COMPACT_ATOMS: atom_id res chain seq x y z
N LYS A 1 29.67 -0.13 -4.10
CA LYS A 1 28.39 -0.69 -4.57
C LYS A 1 27.35 -0.43 -3.49
N HIS A 2 26.41 0.49 -3.72
CA HIS A 2 25.30 0.66 -2.79
C HIS A 2 24.29 -0.45 -3.13
N SER A 3 24.45 -1.62 -2.49
CA SER A 3 23.39 -2.62 -2.44
C SER A 3 22.27 -2.05 -1.60
N GLY A 4 21.56 -1.04 -2.13
CA GLY A 4 20.35 -0.49 -1.58
C GLY A 4 19.22 -1.51 -1.77
N GLU A 5 19.48 -2.73 -1.31
CA GLU A 5 18.54 -3.83 -1.37
C GLU A 5 17.39 -3.45 -0.47
N LYS A 6 16.31 -3.09 -1.15
CA LYS A 6 15.01 -2.84 -0.56
C LYS A 6 14.26 -4.16 -0.69
N PRO A 7 14.29 -5.02 0.35
CA PRO A 7 13.70 -6.36 0.26
C PRO A 7 12.18 -6.29 0.22
N TYR A 8 11.59 -5.20 0.70
CA TYR A 8 10.14 -5.01 0.72
C TYR A 8 9.70 -4.40 -0.61
N VAL A 9 9.02 -5.18 -1.45
CA VAL A 9 8.45 -4.69 -2.72
C VAL A 9 6.93 -4.63 -2.62
N CYS A 10 6.33 -3.63 -3.24
CA CYS A 10 4.89 -3.57 -3.41
C CYS A 10 4.49 -4.39 -4.64
N ASP A 11 3.69 -5.43 -4.45
CA ASP A 11 3.24 -6.30 -5.55
C ASP A 11 2.29 -5.60 -6.54
N ARG A 12 1.72 -4.45 -6.18
CA ARG A 12 0.78 -3.70 -7.03
C ARG A 12 1.46 -2.78 -8.03
N CYS A 13 2.56 -2.14 -7.67
CA CYS A 13 3.25 -1.16 -8.50
C CYS A 13 4.76 -1.40 -8.63
N GLY A 14 5.29 -2.47 -8.02
CA GLY A 14 6.71 -2.81 -8.04
C GLY A 14 7.61 -1.88 -7.20
N GLN A 15 7.04 -0.97 -6.42
CA GLN A 15 7.82 0.01 -5.65
C GLN A 15 8.55 -0.67 -4.49
N ARG A 16 9.85 -0.40 -4.36
CA ARG A 16 10.71 -1.02 -3.35
C ARG A 16 10.91 -0.09 -2.15
N PHE A 17 10.86 -0.66 -0.96
CA PHE A 17 10.98 0.00 0.34
C PHE A 17 12.07 -0.66 1.19
N ALA A 18 12.74 0.15 2.01
CA ALA A 18 13.77 -0.34 2.93
C ALA A 18 13.17 -0.94 4.21
N GLN A 19 11.92 -0.62 4.53
CA GLN A 19 11.24 -1.04 5.76
C GLN A 19 9.83 -1.57 5.47
N ALA A 20 9.43 -2.59 6.24
CA ALA A 20 8.10 -3.19 6.15
C ALA A 20 6.97 -2.21 6.53
N SER A 21 7.22 -1.30 7.48
CA SER A 21 6.28 -0.27 7.93
C SER A 21 5.92 0.70 6.79
N THR A 22 6.91 1.13 6.02
CA THR A 22 6.72 2.01 4.86
C THR A 22 5.95 1.30 3.75
N LEU A 23 6.28 0.03 3.47
CA LEU A 23 5.53 -0.79 2.52
C LEU A 23 4.07 -0.96 2.98
N THR A 24 3.84 -1.26 4.25
CA THR A 24 2.49 -1.44 4.81
C THR A 24 1.64 -0.18 4.67
N TYR A 25 2.19 0.99 5.03
CA TYR A 25 1.49 2.27 4.85
C TYR A 25 1.23 2.56 3.37
N HIS A 26 2.21 2.29 2.50
CA HIS A 26 2.05 2.46 1.07
C HIS A 26 0.94 1.56 0.49
N VAL A 27 0.91 0.27 0.84
CA VAL A 27 -0.11 -0.68 0.36
C VAL A 27 -1.51 -0.28 0.82
N ARG A 28 -1.67 0.32 2.00
CA ARG A 28 -2.96 0.87 2.46
C ARG A 28 -3.52 1.96 1.55
N ARG A 29 -2.66 2.73 0.88
CA ARG A 29 -3.07 3.75 -0.10
C ARG A 29 -3.58 3.10 -1.39
N HIS A 30 -3.00 1.97 -1.80
CA HIS A 30 -3.49 1.21 -2.95
C HIS A 30 -4.83 0.53 -2.69
N THR A 31 -5.04 0.01 -1.48
CA THR A 31 -6.33 -0.58 -1.09
C THR A 31 -7.42 0.45 -0.88
N GLY A 32 -7.16 1.74 -1.15
CA GLY A 32 -8.16 2.80 -1.05
C GLY A 32 -8.90 2.74 0.28
N GLY A 33 -8.14 2.48 1.35
CA GLY A 33 -8.59 2.33 2.74
C GLY A 33 -10.09 2.19 2.93
N LYS A 34 -10.63 1.01 2.57
CA LYS A 34 -12.03 0.61 2.76
C LYS A 34 -12.99 1.41 1.87
N PRO A 35 -13.86 0.76 1.07
CA PRO A 35 -15.15 1.39 0.89
C PRO A 35 -15.73 1.39 2.30
N TYR A 36 -15.75 2.54 2.96
CA TYR A 36 -16.85 2.80 3.87
C TYR A 36 -18.08 2.77 2.95
N VAL A 37 -18.54 1.57 2.59
CA VAL A 37 -19.89 1.39 2.12
C VAL A 37 -20.68 1.77 3.36
N CYS A 38 -21.12 3.01 3.38
CA CYS A 38 -22.19 3.40 4.26
C CYS A 38 -23.36 2.51 3.81
N ASP A 39 -23.59 1.41 4.52
CA ASP A 39 -24.76 0.54 4.34
C ASP A 39 -26.07 1.36 4.39
N THR A 40 -26.01 2.56 4.98
CA THR A 40 -27.12 3.50 5.08
C THR A 40 -27.31 4.40 3.86
N CYS A 41 -26.31 4.61 2.99
CA CYS A 41 -26.40 5.68 1.97
C CYS A 41 -26.23 5.28 0.51
N GLY A 42 -25.79 4.06 0.18
CA GLY A 42 -25.96 3.47 -1.16
C GLY A 42 -25.83 4.41 -2.37
N LYS A 43 -24.87 5.34 -2.35
CA LYS A 43 -24.64 6.27 -3.46
C LYS A 43 -23.15 6.33 -3.75
N ALA A 44 -22.83 5.77 -4.92
CA ALA A 44 -21.61 6.01 -5.67
C ALA A 44 -21.55 7.47 -6.13
#